data_AF-A0A0M8VSN9-F1
#
_entry.id   AF-A0A0M8VSN9-F1
#
_cell.length_a   1.000
_cell.length_b   1.000
_cell.length_c   1.000
_cell.angle_alpha   90.00
_cell.angle_beta   90.00
_cell.angle_gamma   90.00
#
_symmetry.space_group_name_H-M   'P 1'
#
loop_
_entity.id
_entity.type
_entity.pdbx_description
1 polymer ?
#
loop_
_entity_poly.entity_id
_entity_poly.type
_entity_poly.pdbx_seq_one_letter_code
_entity_poly.pdbx_strand_id
1 'polypeptide(L)'
;MRDDTTHDERLRDLEAEAFRTGRTLAEHGQALAQIREQQRTAFSNIDSLADAIGAPGERSIAQRLDTIERVLFALARAQGIDPDSAG
;
A
#
# COMPACT_ATOMS: atom_id res chain seq x y z
N MET A 1 47.81 -17.37 18.78
CA MET A 1 46.67 -18.26 18.49
C MET A 1 45.48 -17.95 19.41
N ARG A 2 45.05 -16.68 19.47
CA ARG A 2 43.92 -16.20 20.29
C ARG A 2 43.20 -15.05 19.54
N ASP A 3 43.96 -14.28 18.76
CA ASP A 3 43.43 -13.28 17.83
C ASP A 3 42.60 -13.89 16.68
N ASP A 4 43.03 -15.00 16.08
CA ASP A 4 42.29 -15.62 14.95
C ASP A 4 40.88 -16.06 15.36
N THR A 5 40.72 -16.64 16.55
CA THR A 5 39.41 -17.06 17.08
C THR A 5 38.48 -15.87 17.32
N THR A 6 39.04 -14.75 17.79
CA THR A 6 38.28 -13.51 18.04
C THR A 6 37.89 -12.83 16.72
N HIS A 7 38.70 -12.97 15.67
CA HIS A 7 38.40 -12.46 14.34
C HIS A 7 37.28 -13.26 13.67
N ASP A 8 37.34 -14.60 13.76
CA ASP A 8 36.32 -15.49 13.20
C ASP A 8 34.94 -15.30 13.85
N GLU A 9 34.88 -15.07 15.16
CA GLU A 9 33.62 -14.78 15.86
C GLU A 9 33.00 -13.46 15.39
N ARG A 10 33.80 -12.39 15.28
CA ARG A 10 33.33 -11.10 14.76
C ARG A 10 32.84 -11.19 13.32
N LEU A 11 33.50 -12.02 12.50
CA LEU A 11 33.09 -12.24 11.13
C LEU A 11 31.71 -12.92 11.07
N ARG A 12 31.48 -13.95 11.90
CA ARG A 12 30.19 -14.64 11.98
C ARG A 12 29.07 -13.73 12.47
N ASP A 13 29.34 -12.89 13.47
CA ASP A 13 28.37 -11.92 13.98
C ASP A 13 27.98 -10.91 12.91
N LEU A 14 28.96 -10.43 12.14
CA LEU A 14 28.73 -9.50 11.03
C LEU A 14 27.91 -10.15 9.90
N GLU A 15 28.18 -11.41 9.56
CA GLU A 15 27.39 -12.16 8.57
C GLU A 15 25.94 -12.37 9.05
N ALA A 16 25.74 -12.70 10.32
CA ALA A 16 24.42 -12.87 10.92
C ALA A 16 23.64 -11.55 10.98
N GLU A 17 24.32 -10.42 11.21
CA GLU A 17 23.72 -9.10 11.14
C GLU A 17 23.38 -8.71 9.70
N ALA A 18 24.29 -8.92 8.75
CA ALA A 18 24.04 -8.66 7.33
C ALA A 18 22.85 -9.46 6.81
N PHE A 19 22.71 -10.72 7.22
CA PHE A 19 21.56 -11.55 6.86
C PHE A 19 20.24 -11.04 7.44
N ARG A 20 20.24 -10.58 8.71
CA ARG A 20 19.07 -9.96 9.35
C ARG A 20 18.68 -8.68 8.63
N THR A 21 19.65 -7.81 8.35
CA THR A 21 19.45 -6.56 7.61
C THR A 21 18.90 -6.82 6.21
N GLY A 22 19.43 -7.82 5.50
CA GLY A 22 18.93 -8.22 4.19
C GLY A 22 17.46 -8.65 4.21
N ARG A 23 17.04 -9.37 5.26
CA ARG A 23 15.64 -9.78 5.43
C ARG A 23 14.73 -8.57 5.68
N THR A 24 15.13 -7.66 6.56
CA THR A 24 14.38 -6.42 6.83
C THR A 24 14.26 -5.55 5.59
N LEU A 25 15.31 -5.45 4.77
CA LEU A 25 15.26 -4.75 3.48
C LEU A 25 14.26 -5.38 2.52
N ALA A 26 14.18 -6.72 2.46
CA ALA A 26 13.20 -7.42 1.64
C ALA A 26 11.76 -7.16 2.11
N GLU A 27 11.52 -7.19 3.43
CA GLU A 27 10.22 -6.87 4.04
C GLU A 27 9.79 -5.42 3.74
N HIS A 28 10.70 -4.46 3.88
CA HIS A 28 10.44 -3.06 3.51
C HIS A 28 10.18 -2.89 2.01
N GLY A 29 10.90 -3.63 1.15
CA GLY A 29 10.66 -3.64 -0.28
C GLY A 29 9.25 -4.12 -0.65
N GLN A 30 8.76 -5.16 0.03
CA GLN A 30 7.38 -5.63 -0.14
C GLN A 30 6.35 -4.61 0.36
N ALA A 31 6.59 -3.98 1.52
CA ALA A 31 5.71 -2.94 2.05
C ALA A 31 5.61 -1.74 1.09
N LEU A 32 6.73 -1.28 0.53
CA LEU A 32 6.74 -0.20 -0.46
C LEU A 32 6.01 -0.56 -1.75
N ALA A 33 6.12 -1.81 -2.21
CA ALA A 33 5.36 -2.29 -3.37
C ALA A 33 3.85 -2.27 -3.10
N GLN A 34 3.44 -2.67 -1.91
CA GLN A 34 2.03 -2.66 -1.48
C GLN A 34 1.48 -1.23 -1.41
N ILE A 35 2.26 -0.29 -0.84
CA ILE A 35 1.90 1.14 -0.79
C ILE A 35 1.75 1.72 -2.20
N ARG A 36 2.63 1.37 -3.14
CA ARG A 36 2.52 1.83 -4.53
C ARG A 36 1.22 1.36 -5.19
N GLU A 37 0.82 0.10 -4.98
CA GLU A 37 -0.43 -0.40 -5.58
C GLU A 37 -1.66 0.26 -4.94
N GLN A 38 -1.62 0.49 -3.62
CA GLN A 38 -2.67 1.25 -2.92
C GLN A 38 -2.77 2.68 -3.47
N GLN A 39 -1.65 3.38 -3.66
CA GLN A 39 -1.63 4.72 -4.26
C GLN A 39 -2.17 4.72 -5.70
N ARG A 40 -1.76 3.74 -6.51
CA ARG A 40 -2.24 3.59 -7.89
C ARG A 40 -3.75 3.41 -7.94
N THR A 41 -4.29 2.58 -7.05
CA THR A 41 -5.73 2.36 -6.91
C THR A 41 -6.44 3.63 -6.44
N ALA A 42 -5.90 4.33 -5.44
CA ALA A 42 -6.47 5.56 -4.93
C ALA A 42 -6.54 6.66 -6.00
N PHE A 43 -5.48 6.85 -6.79
CA PHE A 43 -5.48 7.82 -7.89
C PHE A 43 -6.49 7.43 -8.98
N SER A 44 -6.57 6.16 -9.36
CA SER A 44 -7.60 5.68 -10.31
C SER A 44 -9.03 5.94 -9.82
N ASN A 45 -9.27 5.83 -8.51
CA ASN A 45 -10.56 6.13 -7.91
C ASN A 45 -10.87 7.63 -7.94
N ILE A 46 -9.87 8.49 -7.74
CA ILE A 46 -9.99 9.95 -7.85
C ILE A 46 -10.34 10.36 -9.28
N ASP A 47 -9.69 9.78 -10.29
CA ASP A 47 -10.00 10.05 -11.70
C ASP A 47 -11.44 9.64 -12.03
N SER A 48 -11.87 8.47 -11.56
CA SER A 48 -13.26 8.00 -11.73
C SER A 48 -14.28 8.93 -11.06
N LEU A 49 -13.93 9.49 -9.90
CA LEU A 49 -14.76 10.48 -9.20
C LEU A 49 -14.81 11.81 -9.95
N ALA A 50 -13.67 12.28 -10.45
CA ALA A 50 -13.58 13.48 -11.27
C ALA A 50 -14.46 13.36 -12.52
N ASP A 51 -14.43 12.20 -13.19
CA ASP A 51 -15.33 11.89 -14.31
C ASP A 51 -16.81 11.88 -13.88
N ALA A 52 -17.13 11.37 -12.69
CA ALA A 52 -18.49 11.36 -12.16
C ALA A 52 -19.03 12.76 -11.86
N ILE A 53 -18.19 13.62 -11.31
CA ILE A 53 -18.55 14.98 -10.90
C ILE A 53 -18.51 15.94 -12.10
N GLY A 54 -17.57 15.77 -13.02
CA GLY A 54 -17.15 16.75 -14.03
C GLY A 54 -18.02 16.91 -15.27
N ALA A 55 -19.13 16.19 -15.43
CA ALA A 55 -20.04 16.36 -16.57
C ALA A 55 -21.37 17.03 -16.13
N PRO A 56 -21.47 18.38 -16.09
CA PRO A 56 -22.74 19.07 -15.93
C PRO A 56 -23.60 18.81 -17.17
N GLY A 57 -24.73 18.12 -16.99
CA GLY A 57 -25.77 17.96 -18.01
C GLY A 57 -25.89 16.56 -18.64
N GLU A 58 -24.85 15.72 -18.59
CA GLU A 58 -24.90 14.37 -19.18
C GLU A 58 -25.44 13.30 -18.22
N ARG A 59 -25.26 13.48 -16.91
CA ARG A 59 -25.68 12.52 -15.89
C ARG A 59 -26.61 13.14 -14.87
N SER A 60 -27.70 12.43 -14.57
CA SER A 60 -28.64 12.83 -13.53
C SER A 60 -27.96 12.84 -12.16
N ILE A 61 -28.51 13.61 -11.21
CA ILE A 61 -28.01 13.64 -9.82
C ILE A 61 -27.93 12.22 -9.23
N ALA A 62 -28.90 11.35 -9.53
CA ALA A 62 -28.91 9.97 -9.06
C ALA A 62 -27.72 9.16 -9.60
N GLN A 63 -27.38 9.30 -10.88
CA GLN A 63 -26.24 8.61 -11.49
C GLN A 63 -24.90 9.10 -10.90
N ARG A 64 -24.82 10.40 -10.58
CA ARG A 64 -23.64 10.98 -9.93
C ARG A 64 -23.48 10.44 -8.51
N LEU A 65 -24.57 10.36 -7.74
CA LEU A 65 -24.57 9.80 -6.39
C LEU A 65 -24.23 8.30 -6.36
N ASP A 66 -24.79 7.49 -7.27
CA ASP A 66 -24.45 6.06 -7.42
C ASP A 66 -22.96 5.85 -7.70
N THR A 67 -22.38 6.70 -8.56
CA THR A 67 -20.95 6.61 -8.88
C THR A 67 -20.10 7.01 -7.68
N ILE A 68 -20.48 8.07 -6.95
CA ILE A 68 -19.80 8.50 -5.73
C ILE A 68 -19.83 7.37 -4.69
N GLU A 69 -20.97 6.73 -4.47
CA GLU A 69 -21.13 5.60 -3.55
C GLU A 69 -20.18 4.46 -3.91
N ARG A 70 -20.15 4.04 -5.18
CA ARG A 70 -19.25 2.97 -5.66
C ARG A 70 -17.78 3.31 -5.46
N VAL A 71 -17.38 4.56 -5.69
CA VAL A 71 -16.01 5.03 -5.45
C VAL A 71 -15.67 4.99 -3.96
N LEU A 72 -16.57 5.45 -3.08
CA LEU A 72 -16.36 5.40 -1.64
C LEU A 72 -16.23 3.96 -1.12
N PHE A 73 -17.04 3.04 -1.64
CA PHE A 73 -16.92 1.60 -1.34
C PHE A 73 -15.56 1.03 -1.78
N ALA A 74 -15.11 1.35 -3.00
CA ALA A 74 -13.82 0.91 -3.50
C ALA A 74 -12.66 1.48 -2.67
N LEU A 75 -12.77 2.74 -2.25
CA LEU A 75 -11.79 3.41 -1.41
C LEU A 75 -11.72 2.79 0.00
N ALA A 76 -12.88 2.50 0.62
CA ALA A 76 -12.94 1.82 1.91
C ALA A 76 -12.24 0.45 1.85
N ARG A 77 -12.54 -0.36 0.82
CA ARG A 77 -11.87 -1.65 0.62
C ARG A 77 -10.37 -1.53 0.39
N ALA A 78 -9.92 -0.55 -0.39
CA ALA A 78 -8.50 -0.29 -0.59
C ALA A 78 -7.76 0.09 0.71
N GLN A 79 -8.49 0.68 1.67
CA GLN A 79 -7.98 1.00 3.01
C GLN A 79 -8.17 -0.13 4.04
N GLY A 80 -8.73 -1.27 3.64
CA GLY A 80 -9.04 -2.38 4.54
C GLY A 80 -10.19 -2.10 5.51
N ILE A 81 -11.01 -1.08 5.21
CA ILE A 81 -12.23 -0.74 5.96
C ILE A 81 -13.38 -1.54 5.35
N ASP A 82 -14.18 -2.18 6.19
CA ASP A 82 -15.43 -2.80 5.77
C ASP A 82 -16.47 -1.70 5.47
N PRO A 83 -16.87 -1.49 4.20
CA PRO A 83 -17.86 -0.48 3.88
C PRO A 83 -19.25 -0.81 4.42
N ASP A 84 -19.52 -2.08 4.75
CA ASP A 84 -20.82 -2.55 5.25
C ASP A 84 -20.91 -2.45 6.78
N SER A 85 -19.81 -2.12 7.48
CA SER A 85 -19.79 -2.02 8.94
C SER A 85 -20.32 -0.68 9.49
N ALA A 86 -20.67 0.26 8.61
CA ALA A 86 -21.17 1.60 8.98
C ALA A 86 -22.71 1.70 9.04
N GLY A 87 -23.43 0.56 8.98
CA GLY A 87 -24.90 0.47 8.98
C GLY A 87 -25.54 0.37 10.36
#